data_AF-A0A2W4VAW2-F1
#
_entry.id   AF-A0A2W4VAW2-F1
#
_cell.length_a   1.000
_cell.length_b   1.000
_cell.length_c   1.000
_cell.angle_alpha   90.00
_cell.angle_beta   90.00
_cell.angle_gamma   90.00
#
_symmetry.space_group_name_H-M   'P 1'
#
loop_
_entity.id
_entity.type
_entity.pdbx_description
1 polymer ?
#
loop_
_entity_poly.entity_id
_entity_poly.type
_entity_poly.pdbx_seq_one_letter_code
_entity_poly.pdbx_strand_id
1 'polypeptide(L)' 'MSVRITDKSTGAVLGSISQEDLEFLNDQLEEESSRDTDYFINGATVDLLEAAGGSATLVSMLRQAVGTSEGIDIAWEQA' A
#
# COMPACT_ATOMS: atom_id res chain seq x y z
N MET A 1 -15.03 -5.62 3.70
CA MET A 1 -14.51 -6.49 2.63
C MET A 1 -12.99 -6.52 2.76
N SER A 2 -12.29 -7.49 2.16
CA SER A 2 -10.82 -7.54 2.18
C SER A 2 -10.25 -7.12 0.83
N VAL A 3 -9.13 -6.41 0.86
CA VAL A 3 -8.43 -5.96 -0.35
C VAL A 3 -7.10 -6.70 -0.42
N ARG A 4 -6.80 -7.33 -1.56
CA ARG A 4 -5.53 -8.01 -1.81
C ARG A 4 -4.52 -7.03 -2.35
N ILE A 5 -3.31 -7.03 -1.80
CA ILE A 5 -2.19 -6.22 -2.25
C ILE A 5 -1.15 -7.11 -2.94
N THR A 6 -0.69 -6.67 -4.10
CA THR A 6 0.32 -7.35 -4.92
C THR A 6 1.44 -6.41 -5.30
N ASP A 7 2.66 -6.91 -5.37
CA ASP A 7 3.76 -6.22 -6.05
C ASP A 7 3.49 -6.24 -7.55
N LYS A 8 3.39 -5.06 -8.17
CA LYS A 8 3.01 -4.90 -9.58
C LYS A 8 4.10 -5.34 -10.54
N SER A 9 5.37 -5.30 -10.12
CA SER A 9 6.51 -5.72 -10.94
C SER A 9 6.65 -7.24 -11.00
N THR A 10 6.37 -7.93 -9.90
CA THR A 10 6.60 -9.39 -9.78
C THR A 10 5.31 -10.21 -9.80
N GLY A 11 4.16 -9.58 -9.55
CA GLY A 11 2.87 -10.26 -9.35
C GLY A 11 2.76 -11.00 -8.02
N ALA A 12 3.74 -10.85 -7.12
CA ALA A 12 3.73 -11.51 -5.82
C ALA A 12 2.65 -10.92 -4.90
N VAL A 13 1.88 -11.77 -4.24
CA VAL A 13 0.93 -11.33 -3.21
C VAL A 13 1.69 -10.91 -1.97
N LEU A 14 1.55 -9.64 -1.59
CA LEU A 14 2.17 -9.05 -0.40
C LEU A 14 1.33 -9.30 0.85
N GLY A 15 0.01 -9.34 0.69
CA GLY A 15 -0.92 -9.60 1.78
C GLY A 15 -2.33 -9.15 1.47
N SER A 16 -3.11 -8.97 2.52
CA SER A 16 -4.46 -8.42 2.44
C SER A 16 -4.68 -7.39 3.54
N ILE A 17 -5.41 -6.34 3.21
CA ILE A 17 -5.72 -5.21 4.09
C ILE A 17 -7.23 -5.05 4.23
N SER A 18 -7.65 -4.27 5.23
CA SER A 18 -9.04 -3.91 5.39
C SER A 18 -9.47 -2.87 4.35
N GLN A 19 -10.78 -2.67 4.21
CA GLN A 19 -11.30 -1.59 3.37
C GLN A 19 -10.96 -0.21 3.95
N GLU A 20 -10.93 -0.08 5.28
CA GLU A 20 -10.52 1.14 5.98
C GLU A 20 -9.05 1.48 5.70
N ASP A 21 -8.17 0.48 5.63
CA ASP A 21 -6.77 0.67 5.23
C ASP A 21 -6.65 1.15 3.77
N LEU A 22 -7.52 0.67 2.86
CA LEU A 22 -7.53 1.14 1.47
C LEU A 22 -8.02 2.58 1.40
N GLU A 23 -9.12 2.93 2.08
CA GLU A 23 -9.60 4.31 2.15
C GLU A 23 -8.52 5.24 2.73
N PHE A 24 -7.81 4.80 3.77
CA PHE A 24 -6.68 5.55 4.32
C PHE A 24 -5.54 5.74 3.31
N LEU A 25 -5.17 4.71 2.53
CA LEU A 25 -4.16 4.84 1.48
C LEU A 25 -4.59 5.87 0.44
N ASN A 26 -5.84 5.82 -0.02
CA ASN A 26 -6.38 6.76 -1.01
C ASN A 26 -6.38 8.21 -0.46
N ASP A 27 -6.73 8.38 0.81
CA ASP A 27 -6.72 9.69 1.48
C ASP A 27 -5.31 10.26 1.64
N GLN A 28 -4.30 9.42 1.91
CA GLN A 28 -2.92 9.87 2.16
C GLN A 28 -2.08 10.06 0.89
N LEU A 29 -2.35 9.28 -0.16
CA LEU A 29 -1.50 9.24 -1.35
C LEU A 29 -2.02 10.12 -2.49
N GLU A 30 -3.08 10.90 -2.26
CA GLU A 30 -3.76 11.79 -3.22
C GLU A 30 -3.85 11.17 -4.63
N GLU A 31 -4.85 10.32 -4.85
CA GLU A 31 -5.04 9.68 -6.16
C GLU A 31 -5.15 10.74 -7.28
N GLU A 32 -4.24 10.71 -8.27
CA GLU A 32 -4.37 11.54 -9.49
C GLU A 32 -5.69 11.24 -10.23
N SER A 33 -6.25 10.03 -10.05
CA SER A 33 -7.52 9.61 -10.60
C SER A 33 -8.20 8.55 -9.73
N SER A 34 -9.51 8.66 -9.54
CA SER A 34 -10.40 7.68 -8.88
C SER A 34 -10.43 6.24 -9.48
N ARG A 35 -9.56 5.95 -10.45
CA ARG A 35 -9.44 4.67 -11.13
C ARG A 35 -8.08 4.01 -10.94
N ASP A 36 -7.11 4.73 -10.37
CA ASP A 36 -5.80 4.15 -10.15
C ASP A 36 -5.92 3.09 -9.06
N THR A 37 -5.38 1.92 -9.38
CA THR A 37 -5.42 0.75 -8.47
C THR A 37 -4.01 0.38 -8.05
N ASP A 38 -3.07 1.33 -8.17
CA ASP A 38 -1.68 1.13 -7.87
C ASP A 38 -1.00 2.39 -7.35
N TYR A 39 0.01 2.18 -6.51
CA TYR A 39 0.79 3.23 -5.87
C TYR A 39 2.27 2.86 -5.90
N PHE A 40 3.11 3.86 -6.13
CA PHE A 40 4.54 3.73 -5.86
C PHE A 40 4.81 3.99 -4.37
N ILE A 41 5.38 3.01 -3.68
CA ILE A 41 5.67 3.06 -2.25
C ILE A 41 7.17 2.94 -2.03
N ASN A 42 7.74 3.87 -1.27
CA ASN A 42 9.12 3.78 -0.78
C ASN A 42 9.19 3.90 0.74
N GLY A 43 10.39 3.82 1.31
CA GLY A 43 10.58 3.90 2.77
C GLY A 43 9.99 5.17 3.38
N ALA A 44 10.15 6.32 2.71
CA ALA A 44 9.61 7.60 3.18
C ALA A 44 8.07 7.65 3.11
N THR A 45 7.46 7.06 2.07
CA THR A 45 6.00 6.88 2.00
C THR A 45 5.51 6.06 3.18
N VAL A 46 6.21 4.97 3.53
CA VAL A 46 5.82 4.12 4.68
C VAL A 46 5.95 4.89 6.01
N ASP A 47 7.01 5.68 6.20
CA ASP A 47 7.16 6.54 7.38
C ASP A 47 6.03 7.57 7.48
N LEU A 48 5.63 8.17 6.35
CA LEU A 48 4.52 9.12 6.29
C LEU A 48 3.19 8.45 6.69
N LEU A 49 2.90 7.27 6.14
CA LEU A 49 1.69 6.51 6.46
C LEU A 49 1.63 6.12 7.93
N GLU A 50 2.76 5.70 8.52
CA GLU A 50 2.84 5.41 9.95
C GLU A 50 2.56 6.66 10.80
N ALA A 51 3.17 7.80 10.45
CA ALA A 51 2.97 9.06 11.15
C ALA A 51 1.53 9.60 11.03
N ALA A 52 0.85 9.31 9.92
CA ALA A 52 -0.55 9.69 9.68
C ALA A 52 -1.57 8.77 10.37
N GLY A 53 -1.12 7.72 11.07
CA GLY A 53 -1.99 6.81 11.83
C GLY A 53 -2.43 5.56 11.07
N GLY A 54 -1.70 5.17 10.03
CA GLY A 54 -1.93 3.92 9.31
C GLY A 54 -1.85 2.71 10.24
N SER A 55 -2.61 1.66 9.95
CA SER A 55 -2.65 0.48 10.81
C SER A 55 -1.29 -0.21 10.88
N ALA A 56 -0.97 -0.80 12.03
CA ALA A 56 0.29 -1.53 12.22
C ALA A 56 0.47 -2.67 11.21
N THR A 57 -0.64 -3.30 10.80
CA THR A 57 -0.65 -4.37 9.78
C THR A 57 -0.24 -3.84 8.42
N LEU A 58 -0.87 -2.75 7.97
CA LEU A 58 -0.54 -2.09 6.70
C LEU A 58 0.92 -1.64 6.66
N VAL A 59 1.35 -0.89 7.69
CA VAL A 59 2.70 -0.34 7.78
C VAL A 59 3.75 -1.46 7.79
N SER A 60 3.54 -2.52 8.58
CA SER A 60 4.47 -3.64 8.65
C SER A 60 4.59 -4.38 7.33
N MET A 61 3.47 -4.60 6.63
CA MET A 61 3.46 -5.25 5.32
C MET A 61 4.22 -4.43 4.28
N LEU A 62 3.93 -3.13 4.18
CA LEU A 62 4.61 -2.25 3.22
C LEU A 62 6.10 -2.12 3.53
N ARG A 63 6.46 -2.01 4.82
CA ARG A 63 7.87 -1.96 5.24
C ARG A 63 8.64 -3.22 4.86
N GLN A 64 8.03 -4.39 5.02
CA GLN A 64 8.62 -5.66 4.59
C GLN A 64 8.73 -5.75 3.08
N ALA A 65 7.72 -5.29 2.34
CA ALA A 65 7.69 -5.35 0.89
C ALA A 65 8.74 -4.42 0.25
N VAL A 66 8.87 -3.19 0.74
CA VAL A 66 9.91 -2.24 0.31
C VAL A 66 11.29 -2.78 0.68
N GLY A 67 11.46 -3.30 1.90
CA GLY A 67 12.71 -3.88 2.37
C GLY A 67 13.88 -2.91 2.23
N THR A 68 14.87 -3.27 1.41
CA THR A 68 16.05 -2.44 1.10
C THR A 68 16.01 -1.82 -0.30
N SER A 69 14.88 -1.88 -1.00
CA SER A 69 14.74 -1.26 -2.33
C SER A 69 14.55 0.25 -2.22
N GLU A 70 14.71 0.96 -3.34
CA GLU A 70 14.40 2.40 -3.42
C GLU A 70 12.88 2.68 -3.43
N GLY A 71 12.08 1.63 -3.59
CA GLY A 71 10.62 1.63 -3.65
C GLY A 71 10.10 0.48 -4.52
N ILE A 72 8.80 0.26 -4.46
CA ILE A 72 8.07 -0.75 -5.24
C ILE A 72 6.73 -0.17 -5.70
N ASP A 73 6.25 -0.63 -6.85
CA ASP A 73 4.87 -0.42 -7.26
C ASP A 73 3.99 -1.52 -6.66
N ILE A 74 2.96 -1.13 -5.91
CA ILE A 74 1.94 -2.05 -5.41
C ILE A 74 0.65 -1.84 -6.19
N ALA A 75 -0.12 -2.90 -6.39
CA ALA A 75 -1.48 -2.84 -6.91
C ALA A 75 -2.46 -3.47 -5.92
N TRP A 76 -3.70 -3.00 -5.93
CA TRP A 76 -4.77 -3.49 -5.07
C TRP A 76 -5.96 -4.03 -5.86
N GLU A 77 -6.61 -5.06 -5.33
CA GLU A 77 -7.81 -5.66 -5.90
C GLU A 77 -8.80 -6.03 -4.79
N GLN A 78 -10.08 -5.68 -4.96
CA GLN A 78 -11.13 -6.12 -4.04
C GLN A 78 -11.35 -7.64 -4.19
N ALA A 79 -11.33 -8.38 -3.08
CA ALA A 79 -11.56 -9.82 -3.05
C ALA A 79 -13.03 -10.16 -2.76
#